data_AF-A0A402CS21-F1
#
_entry.id   AF-A0A402CS21-F1
#
_cell.length_a   1.000
_cell.length_b   1.000
_cell.length_c   1.000
_cell.angle_alpha   90.00
_cell.angle_beta   90.00
_cell.angle_gamma   90.00
#
_symmetry.space_group_name_H-M   'P 1'
#
loop_
_entity.id
_entity.type
_entity.pdbx_description
1 polymer ?
#
loop_
_entity_poly.entity_id
_entity_poly.type
_entity_poly.pdbx_seq_one_letter_code
_entity_poly.pdbx_strand_id
1 'polypeptide(L)'
;MGTWGAGNFDSDGALDYISGVVDDLEGKIEDILTDEDRSALDEEGEGVLVPSVAILSALHETVQAPTPEPAVVARWRAQYLAIYDGQIDDLDPDDGYKDERRQVIQSTFDKLETQAQAFWSIAVE
;
A
#
# COMPACT_ATOMS: atom_id res chain seq x y z
N MET A 1 31.42 -0.92 3.70
CA MET A 1 31.63 -2.27 4.24
C MET A 1 30.30 -2.64 4.85
N GLY A 2 29.48 -3.37 4.10
CA GLY A 2 28.13 -3.75 4.52
C GLY A 2 28.14 -4.55 5.80
N THR A 3 27.12 -4.35 6.61
CA THR A 3 26.86 -5.21 7.77
C THR A 3 26.46 -6.57 7.20
N TRP A 4 27.10 -7.65 7.65
CA TRP A 4 26.72 -9.02 7.30
C TRP A 4 26.20 -9.68 8.56
N GLY A 5 24.89 -9.77 8.71
CA GLY A 5 24.25 -10.63 9.70
C GLY A 5 23.92 -12.00 9.12
N ALA A 6 23.37 -12.88 9.97
CA ALA A 6 23.00 -14.24 9.56
C ALA A 6 21.56 -14.34 9.03
N GLY A 7 20.76 -13.27 9.17
CA GLY A 7 19.39 -13.17 8.69
C GLY A 7 19.30 -12.90 7.19
N ASN A 8 18.14 -13.23 6.62
CA ASN A 8 17.90 -13.16 5.17
C ASN A 8 18.02 -11.75 4.58
N PHE A 9 17.84 -10.71 5.39
CA PHE A 9 17.87 -9.30 4.98
C PHE A 9 19.02 -8.52 5.64
N ASP A 10 19.96 -9.22 6.29
CA ASP A 10 21.07 -8.59 7.01
C ASP A 10 22.28 -8.28 6.09
N SER A 11 22.08 -8.25 4.78
CA SER A 11 23.10 -7.93 3.78
C SER A 11 22.62 -6.76 2.94
N ASP A 12 23.52 -5.82 2.63
CA ASP A 12 23.20 -4.66 1.78
C ASP A 12 22.48 -5.09 0.48
N GLY A 13 22.92 -6.17 -0.18
CA GLY A 13 22.28 -6.64 -1.41
C GLY A 13 20.86 -7.20 -1.21
N ALA A 14 20.55 -7.73 -0.03
CA ALA A 14 19.19 -8.15 0.32
C ALA A 14 18.30 -6.94 0.66
N LEU A 15 18.86 -5.89 1.26
CA LEU A 15 18.19 -4.61 1.49
C LEU A 15 17.89 -3.89 0.17
N ASP A 16 18.82 -3.89 -0.78
CA ASP A 16 18.61 -3.35 -2.12
C ASP A 16 17.49 -4.11 -2.84
N TYR A 17 17.48 -5.44 -2.74
CA TYR A 17 16.45 -6.27 -3.36
C TYR A 17 15.06 -5.98 -2.79
N ILE A 18 14.90 -5.94 -1.46
CA ILE A 18 13.59 -5.66 -0.87
C ILE A 18 13.13 -4.22 -1.14
N SER A 19 14.06 -3.26 -1.22
CA SER A 19 13.74 -1.88 -1.62
C SER A 19 13.20 -1.83 -3.05
N GLY A 20 13.81 -2.57 -3.99
CA GLY A 20 13.29 -2.67 -5.36
C GLY A 20 11.89 -3.31 -5.44
N VAL A 21 11.60 -4.31 -4.59
CA VAL A 21 10.24 -4.89 -4.50
C VAL A 21 9.23 -3.86 -3.98
N VAL A 22 9.63 -3.04 -3.01
CA VAL A 22 8.79 -1.93 -2.52
C VAL A 22 8.55 -0.92 -3.64
N ASP A 23 9.61 -0.44 -4.30
CA ASP A 23 9.51 0.52 -5.41
C ASP A 23 8.58 0.05 -6.52
N ASP A 24 8.66 -1.24 -6.90
CA ASP A 24 7.78 -1.85 -7.92
C ASP A 24 6.30 -1.84 -7.50
N LEU A 25 6.01 -2.05 -6.21
CA LEU A 25 4.65 -2.00 -5.67
C LEU A 25 4.14 -0.57 -5.58
N GLU A 26 4.97 0.39 -5.16
CA GLU A 26 4.63 1.81 -5.14
C GLU A 26 4.33 2.32 -6.55
N GLY A 27 5.21 2.05 -7.51
CA GLY A 27 5.03 2.44 -8.91
C GLY A 27 3.74 1.85 -9.50
N LYS A 28 3.43 0.59 -9.16
CA LYS A 28 2.18 -0.04 -9.59
C LYS A 28 0.94 0.67 -9.04
N ILE A 29 0.95 1.05 -7.76
CA ILE A 29 -0.16 1.79 -7.15
C ILE A 29 -0.34 3.15 -7.83
N GLU A 30 0.74 3.89 -8.07
CA GLU A 30 0.71 5.19 -8.76
C GLU A 30 0.19 5.08 -10.20
N ASP A 31 0.70 4.10 -10.95
CA ASP A 31 0.31 3.88 -12.33
C ASP A 31 -1.17 3.54 -12.46
N ILE A 32 -1.72 2.77 -11.50
CA ILE A 32 -3.16 2.47 -11.44
C ILE A 32 -3.93 3.74 -11.10
N LEU A 33 -3.55 4.48 -10.06
CA LEU A 33 -4.27 5.68 -9.61
C LEU A 33 -4.23 6.85 -10.62
N THR A 34 -3.29 6.85 -11.55
CA THR A 34 -3.18 7.88 -12.61
C THR A 34 -4.09 7.58 -13.81
N ASP A 35 -4.66 6.37 -13.87
CA ASP A 35 -5.51 5.90 -14.96
C ASP A 35 -6.92 5.55 -14.43
N GLU A 36 -7.92 6.33 -14.84
CA GLU A 36 -9.31 6.17 -14.37
C GLU A 36 -9.89 4.79 -14.75
N ASP A 37 -9.51 4.23 -15.91
CA ASP A 37 -10.00 2.93 -16.35
C ASP A 37 -9.37 1.82 -15.51
N ARG A 38 -8.07 1.90 -15.24
CA ARG A 38 -7.37 0.87 -14.45
C ARG A 38 -7.75 0.90 -12.98
N SER A 39 -7.98 2.08 -12.42
CA SER A 39 -8.30 2.24 -11.00
C SER A 39 -9.73 1.84 -10.62
N ALA A 40 -10.57 1.53 -11.60
CA ALA A 40 -11.93 1.06 -11.38
C ALA A 40 -11.98 -0.21 -10.49
N LEU A 41 -13.10 -0.34 -9.77
CA LEU A 41 -13.32 -1.42 -8.81
C LEU A 41 -13.34 -2.81 -9.48
N ASP A 42 -13.91 -2.91 -10.66
CA ASP A 42 -14.01 -4.13 -11.48
C ASP A 42 -12.79 -4.38 -12.37
N GLU A 43 -11.78 -3.51 -12.30
CA GLU A 43 -10.49 -3.65 -12.99
C GLU A 43 -9.35 -3.89 -11.97
N GLU A 44 -8.33 -3.04 -11.93
CA GLU A 44 -7.13 -3.26 -11.10
C GLU A 44 -7.25 -2.68 -9.69
N GLY A 45 -8.28 -1.87 -9.40
CA GLY A 45 -8.47 -1.25 -8.09
C GLY A 45 -8.55 -2.27 -6.95
N GLU A 46 -9.53 -3.18 -7.01
CA GLU A 46 -9.74 -4.20 -5.98
C GLU A 46 -8.79 -5.38 -6.13
N GLY A 47 -8.44 -5.73 -7.37
CA GLY A 47 -7.64 -6.92 -7.69
C GLY A 47 -6.13 -6.74 -7.52
N VAL A 48 -5.62 -5.51 -7.61
CA VAL A 48 -4.17 -5.22 -7.65
C VAL A 48 -3.78 -4.10 -6.69
N LEU A 49 -4.43 -2.94 -6.74
CA LEU A 49 -4.03 -1.77 -5.95
C LEU A 49 -4.19 -2.02 -4.45
N VAL A 50 -5.40 -2.35 -3.97
CA VAL A 50 -5.62 -2.58 -2.53
C VAL A 50 -4.77 -3.74 -1.98
N PRO A 51 -4.64 -4.89 -2.68
CA PRO A 51 -3.71 -5.94 -2.28
C PRO A 51 -2.26 -5.49 -2.22
N SER A 52 -1.80 -4.64 -3.14
CA SER A 52 -0.41 -4.12 -3.13
C SER A 52 -0.13 -3.30 -1.88
N VAL A 53 -1.09 -2.47 -1.43
CA VAL A 53 -1.00 -1.72 -0.16
C VAL A 53 -0.90 -2.67 1.03
N ALA A 54 -1.71 -3.73 1.06
CA ALA A 54 -1.66 -4.73 2.12
C ALA A 54 -0.32 -5.50 2.14
N ILE A 55 0.24 -5.80 0.96
CA ILE A 55 1.56 -6.46 0.82
C ILE A 55 2.67 -5.54 1.35
N LEU A 56 2.68 -4.25 0.98
CA LEU A 56 3.64 -3.28 1.52
C LEU A 56 3.62 -3.27 3.06
N SER A 57 2.41 -3.23 3.65
CA SER A 57 2.24 -3.27 5.11
C SER A 57 2.80 -4.56 5.74
N ALA A 58 2.57 -5.70 5.09
CA ALA A 58 3.05 -7.00 5.56
C ALA A 58 4.58 -7.15 5.43
N LEU A 59 5.18 -6.61 4.37
CA LEU A 59 6.63 -6.58 4.18
C LEU A 59 7.30 -5.76 5.28
N HIS A 60 6.79 -4.57 5.58
CA HIS A 60 7.31 -3.77 6.69
C HIS A 60 7.18 -4.50 8.04
N GLU A 61 6.01 -5.09 8.32
CA GLU A 61 5.78 -5.82 9.57
C GLU A 61 6.73 -7.02 9.75
N THR A 62 6.98 -7.77 8.67
CA THR A 62 7.71 -9.04 8.76
C THR A 62 9.22 -8.87 8.66
N VAL A 63 9.69 -7.97 7.80
CA VAL A 63 11.12 -7.85 7.46
C VAL A 63 11.65 -6.42 7.61
N GLN A 64 10.86 -5.50 8.16
CA GLN A 64 11.22 -4.08 8.34
C GLN A 64 11.64 -3.43 7.01
N ALA A 65 11.00 -3.83 5.91
CA ALA A 65 11.17 -3.19 4.60
C ALA A 65 10.87 -1.68 4.69
N PRO A 66 11.51 -0.85 3.85
CA PRO A 66 11.14 0.55 3.76
C PRO A 66 9.66 0.72 3.40
N THR A 67 9.09 1.84 3.81
CA THR A 67 7.70 2.19 3.54
C THR A 67 7.63 3.44 2.67
N PRO A 68 6.55 3.62 1.87
CA PRO A 68 6.30 4.88 1.19
C PRO A 68 6.22 6.04 2.19
N GLU A 69 6.37 7.28 1.71
CA GLU A 69 6.16 8.45 2.57
C GLU A 69 4.72 8.50 3.10
N PRO A 70 4.49 8.93 4.36
CA PRO A 70 3.14 8.96 4.94
C PRO A 70 2.15 9.80 4.13
N ALA A 71 2.63 10.92 3.57
CA ALA A 71 1.82 11.80 2.73
C ALA A 71 1.40 11.12 1.41
N VAL A 72 2.23 10.23 0.87
CA VAL A 72 1.93 9.44 -0.33
C VAL A 72 0.83 8.42 -0.02
N VAL A 73 0.96 7.68 1.08
CA VAL A 73 -0.06 6.71 1.52
C VAL A 73 -1.40 7.41 1.81
N ALA A 74 -1.36 8.56 2.47
CA ALA A 74 -2.56 9.36 2.75
C ALA A 74 -3.26 9.84 1.46
N ARG A 75 -2.48 10.22 0.44
CA ARG A 75 -3.02 10.58 -0.89
C ARG A 75 -3.66 9.37 -1.57
N TRP A 76 -2.98 8.22 -1.62
CA TRP A 76 -3.53 7.00 -2.21
C TRP A 76 -4.85 6.60 -1.56
N ARG A 77 -4.91 6.62 -0.23
CA ARG A 77 -6.13 6.35 0.54
C ARG A 77 -7.27 7.26 0.10
N ALA A 78 -7.02 8.57 0.06
CA ALA A 78 -8.03 9.55 -0.28
C ALA A 78 -8.55 9.39 -1.72
N GLN A 79 -7.65 9.15 -2.67
CA GLN A 79 -8.02 8.92 -4.07
C GLN A 79 -8.83 7.63 -4.24
N TYR A 80 -8.34 6.53 -3.68
CA TYR A 80 -8.99 5.24 -3.87
C TYR A 80 -10.34 5.14 -3.14
N LEU A 81 -10.48 5.72 -1.94
CA LEU A 81 -11.79 5.79 -1.27
C LEU A 81 -12.80 6.63 -2.06
N ALA A 82 -12.36 7.69 -2.74
CA ALA A 82 -13.25 8.49 -3.60
C ALA A 82 -13.74 7.68 -4.83
N ILE A 83 -12.85 6.87 -5.43
CA ILE A 83 -13.20 5.96 -6.52
C ILE A 83 -14.19 4.90 -6.03
N TYR A 84 -13.88 4.27 -4.90
CA TYR A 84 -14.76 3.28 -4.27
C TYR A 84 -16.15 3.84 -3.97
N ASP A 85 -16.22 4.99 -3.29
CA ASP A 85 -17.48 5.63 -2.93
C ASP A 85 -18.30 6.05 -4.18
N GLY A 86 -17.63 6.34 -5.30
CA GLY A 86 -18.24 6.75 -6.56
C GLY A 86 -18.72 5.61 -7.46
N GLN A 87 -18.17 4.40 -7.32
CA GLN A 87 -18.45 3.28 -8.24
C GLN A 87 -19.21 2.12 -7.59
N ILE A 88 -19.09 1.93 -6.27
CA ILE A 88 -19.61 0.73 -5.62
C ILE A 88 -21.11 0.53 -5.79
N ASP A 89 -21.91 1.61 -5.83
CA ASP A 89 -23.38 1.50 -5.98
C ASP A 89 -23.79 1.02 -7.38
N ASP A 90 -22.97 1.28 -8.41
CA ASP A 90 -23.23 0.84 -9.80
C ASP A 90 -22.95 -0.66 -9.99
N LEU A 91 -22.32 -1.31 -9.01
CA LEU A 91 -22.00 -2.74 -9.01
C LEU A 91 -23.04 -3.59 -8.25
N ASP A 92 -24.17 -3.00 -7.85
CA ASP A 92 -25.28 -3.67 -7.13
C ASP A 92 -24.80 -4.54 -5.94
N PRO A 93 -24.14 -3.94 -4.92
CA PRO A 93 -23.58 -4.68 -3.80
C PRO A 93 -24.68 -5.25 -2.89
N ASP A 94 -24.38 -6.36 -2.22
CA ASP A 94 -25.24 -6.89 -1.16
C ASP A 94 -25.40 -5.87 0.00
N ASP A 95 -26.53 -5.94 0.69
CA ASP A 95 -26.84 -5.07 1.83
C ASP A 95 -25.70 -5.07 2.88
N GLY A 96 -25.14 -3.89 3.15
CA GLY A 96 -24.07 -3.68 4.13
C GLY A 96 -22.65 -3.95 3.61
N TYR A 97 -22.49 -4.58 2.45
CA TYR A 97 -21.16 -4.86 1.86
C TYR A 97 -20.37 -3.58 1.62
N LYS A 98 -21.03 -2.53 1.12
CA LYS A 98 -20.42 -1.21 0.87
C LYS A 98 -19.68 -0.67 2.09
N ASP A 99 -20.36 -0.63 3.22
CA ASP A 99 -19.81 -0.06 4.45
C ASP A 99 -18.69 -0.94 5.03
N GLU A 100 -18.89 -2.27 5.04
CA GLU A 100 -17.90 -3.23 5.52
C GLU A 100 -16.61 -3.15 4.68
N ARG A 101 -16.74 -3.19 3.36
CA ARG A 101 -15.59 -3.19 2.46
C ARG A 101 -14.86 -1.86 2.50
N ARG A 102 -15.58 -0.73 2.53
CA ARG A 102 -14.98 0.61 2.72
C ARG A 102 -14.13 0.68 3.99
N GLN A 103 -14.63 0.12 5.09
CA GLN A 103 -13.90 0.08 6.36
C GLN A 103 -12.61 -0.76 6.26
N VAL A 104 -12.67 -1.90 5.56
CA VAL A 104 -11.49 -2.76 5.33
C VAL A 104 -10.43 -2.02 4.50
N ILE A 105 -10.84 -1.35 3.42
CA ILE A 105 -9.93 -0.54 2.58
C ILE A 105 -9.28 0.54 3.43
N GLN A 106 -10.08 1.32 4.16
CA GLN A 106 -9.57 2.38 5.03
C GLN A 106 -8.57 1.83 6.05
N SER A 107 -8.92 0.76 6.77
CA SER A 107 -8.05 0.14 7.79
C SER A 107 -6.73 -0.36 7.20
N THR A 108 -6.74 -0.83 5.95
CA THR A 108 -5.54 -1.29 5.24
C THR A 108 -4.57 -0.12 5.01
N PHE A 109 -5.06 1.01 4.51
CA PHE A 109 -4.25 2.22 4.34
C PHE A 109 -3.82 2.83 5.67
N ASP A 110 -4.71 2.91 6.66
CA ASP A 110 -4.42 3.48 7.98
C ASP A 110 -3.27 2.72 8.68
N LYS A 111 -3.25 1.38 8.53
CA LYS A 111 -2.15 0.54 9.03
C LYS A 111 -0.83 0.91 8.36
N LEU A 112 -0.78 0.97 7.02
CA LEU A 112 0.43 1.33 6.29
C LEU A 112 0.89 2.77 6.60
N GLU A 113 -0.04 3.72 6.70
CA GLU A 113 0.27 5.12 7.03
C GLU A 113 0.89 5.23 8.43
N THR A 114 0.35 4.49 9.41
CA THR A 114 0.91 4.45 10.78
C THR A 114 2.34 3.89 10.79
N GLN A 115 2.58 2.81 10.03
CA GLN A 115 3.91 2.22 9.86
C GLN A 115 4.87 3.23 9.21
N ALA A 116 4.42 3.92 8.16
CA ALA A 116 5.20 4.95 7.50
C ALA A 116 5.54 6.10 8.46
N GLN A 117 4.57 6.62 9.22
CA GLN A 117 4.84 7.69 10.19
C GLN A 117 5.92 7.29 11.20
N ALA A 118 5.89 6.05 11.69
CA ALA A 118 6.90 5.54 12.60
C ALA A 118 8.29 5.40 11.94
N PHE A 119 8.34 4.83 10.73
CA PHE A 119 9.58 4.65 9.98
C PHE A 119 10.25 6.00 9.66
N TRP A 120 9.48 6.95 9.13
CA TRP A 120 9.99 8.26 8.71
C TRP A 120 10.23 9.23 9.86
N SER A 121 9.60 9.04 11.03
CA SER A 121 9.93 9.82 12.23
C SER A 121 11.32 9.47 12.80
N ILE A 122 11.80 8.25 12.59
CA ILE A 122 13.11 7.78 13.06
C ILE A 122 14.22 8.16 12.06
N ALA A 123 13.90 8.25 10.77
CA ALA A 123 14.87 8.55 9.70
C ALA A 123 15.37 10.01 9.67
N VAL A 124 14.80 10.91 10.48
CA VAL A 124 15.14 12.34 10.54
C VAL A 124 16.09 12.68 11.71
N GLU A 125 16.43 11.70 12.57
CA GLU A 125 17.47 11.82 13.62
C GLU A 125 18.81 11.19 13.20
#